data_AF-A0A7J9CVG9-F1
#
_entry.id   AF-A0A7J9CVG9-F1
#
_cell.length_a   1.000
_cell.length_b   1.000
_cell.length_c   1.000
_cell.angle_alpha   90.00
_cell.angle_beta   90.00
_cell.angle_gamma   90.00
#
_symmetry.space_group_name_H-M   'P 1'
#
loop_
_entity.id
_entity.type
_entity.pdbx_description
1 polymer ?
#
loop_
_entity_poly.entity_id
_entity_poly.type
_entity_poly.pdbx_seq_one_letter_code
_entity_poly.pdbx_strand_id
1 'polypeptide(L)'
;MLGWCYNNNMKESMQKGIFGASELTGNALIIATKLLDILSKFDIQLNITNSYRFLFVEKNGYPSWFSAKDHHLLARIDNSNLKPNVVVAENGSGQLKTVGVALVDALKNSNI
;
A
#
# COMPACT_ATOMS: atom_id res chain seq x y z
N MET A 1 38.72 16.67 48.78
CA MET A 1 38.71 15.22 48.45
C MET A 1 37.26 14.73 48.37
N LEU A 2 36.47 15.14 47.36
CA LEU A 2 35.09 14.63 47.17
C LEU A 2 34.62 14.61 45.68
N GLY A 3 35.53 14.75 44.71
CA GLY A 3 35.17 14.79 43.28
C GLY A 3 34.94 13.43 42.61
N TRP A 4 35.32 12.33 43.26
CA TRP A 4 35.37 11.00 42.63
C TRP A 4 34.16 10.10 42.93
N CYS A 5 33.32 10.45 43.92
CA CYS A 5 32.19 9.59 44.32
C CYS A 5 30.87 9.89 43.59
N TYR A 6 30.72 11.07 42.97
CA TYR A 6 29.48 11.46 42.27
C TYR A 6 29.32 10.76 40.89
N ASN A 7 30.42 10.28 40.29
CA ASN A 7 30.45 9.70 38.95
C ASN A 7 30.15 8.19 38.91
N ASN A 8 30.26 7.47 40.03
CA ASN A 8 30.09 6.01 40.04
C ASN A 8 28.65 5.58 39.77
N ASN A 9 27.65 6.31 40.29
CA ASN A 9 26.23 6.04 40.04
C ASN A 9 25.87 6.28 38.56
N MET A 10 26.40 7.35 37.96
CA MET A 10 26.21 7.63 36.53
C MET A 10 26.85 6.54 35.66
N LYS A 11 28.06 6.10 36.01
CA LYS A 11 28.74 5.00 35.33
C LYS A 11 27.96 3.69 35.44
N GLU A 12 27.49 3.34 36.63
CA GLU A 12 26.73 2.11 36.87
C GLU A 12 25.38 2.13 36.13
N SER A 13 24.66 3.25 36.19
CA SER A 13 23.40 3.45 35.46
C SER A 13 23.61 3.33 33.95
N MET A 14 24.68 3.94 33.43
CA MET A 14 25.01 3.85 32.01
C MET A 14 25.41 2.43 31.59
N GLN A 15 26.18 1.71 32.41
CA GLN A 15 26.50 0.31 32.17
C GLN A 15 25.24 -0.56 32.14
N LYS A 16 24.34 -0.42 33.12
CA LYS A 16 23.06 -1.13 33.15
C LYS A 16 22.20 -0.84 31.92
N GLY A 17 22.12 0.41 31.50
CA GLY A 17 21.40 0.80 30.29
C GLY A 17 21.99 0.16 29.02
N ILE A 18 23.32 0.16 28.88
CA ILE A 18 24.00 -0.48 27.74
C ILE A 18 23.80 -2.00 27.73
N PHE A 19 23.91 -2.66 28.88
CA PHE A 19 23.66 -4.10 28.99
C PHE A 19 22.22 -4.45 28.62
N GLY A 20 21.24 -3.73 29.17
CA GLY A 20 19.82 -3.96 28.84
C GLY A 20 19.52 -3.70 27.36
N ALA A 21 20.08 -2.65 26.77
CA ALA A 21 19.96 -2.38 25.34
C ALA A 21 20.58 -3.50 24.49
N SER A 22 21.76 -4.00 24.88
CA SER A 22 22.45 -5.09 24.18
C SER A 22 21.63 -6.39 24.21
N GLU A 23 21.04 -6.74 25.36
CA GLU A 23 20.17 -7.92 25.48
C GLU A 23 18.91 -7.76 24.62
N LEU A 24 18.28 -6.59 24.66
CA LEU A 24 17.10 -6.30 23.84
C LEU A 24 17.41 -6.40 22.35
N THR A 25 18.51 -5.78 21.90
CA THR A 25 18.95 -5.83 20.49
C THR A 25 19.31 -7.26 20.08
N GLY A 26 19.98 -8.02 20.94
CA GLY A 26 20.27 -9.44 20.70
C GLY A 26 18.98 -10.25 20.53
N ASN A 27 18.03 -10.10 21.44
CA ASN A 27 16.73 -10.78 21.38
C ASN A 27 15.92 -10.38 20.13
N ALA A 28 15.88 -9.09 19.80
CA ALA A 28 15.20 -8.59 18.61
C ALA A 28 15.83 -9.12 17.32
N LEU A 29 17.16 -9.19 17.24
CA LEU A 29 17.87 -9.75 16.11
C LEU A 29 17.56 -11.24 15.93
N ILE A 30 17.55 -12.01 17.01
CA ILE A 30 17.18 -13.45 16.97
C ILE A 30 15.73 -13.63 16.48
N ILE A 31 14.81 -12.76 16.89
CA ILE A 31 13.41 -12.82 16.40
C ILE A 31 13.38 -12.52 14.90
N ALA A 32 14.07 -11.47 14.45
CA ALA A 32 14.14 -11.11 13.03
C ALA A 32 14.74 -12.23 12.16
N THR A 33 15.81 -12.90 12.63
CA THR A 33 16.40 -14.02 11.90
C THR A 33 15.47 -15.23 11.85
N LYS A 34 14.81 -15.57 12.97
CA LYS A 34 13.81 -16.66 12.99
C LYS A 34 12.63 -16.40 12.05
N LEU A 35 12.18 -15.16 11.95
CA LEU A 35 11.14 -14.78 10.99
C LEU A 35 11.62 -14.95 9.56
N LEU A 36 12.86 -14.56 9.24
CA LEU A 36 13.45 -14.76 7.92
C LEU A 36 13.54 -16.26 7.57
N ASP A 37 13.94 -17.11 8.52
CA ASP A 37 13.99 -18.57 8.34
C ASP A 37 12.59 -19.19 8.07
N ILE A 38 11.55 -18.65 8.70
CA ILE A 38 10.17 -19.08 8.45
C ILE A 38 9.77 -18.67 7.03
N LEU A 39 10.02 -17.42 6.64
CA LEU A 39 9.67 -16.91 5.31
C LEU A 39 10.40 -17.67 4.19
N SER A 40 11.67 -18.05 4.40
CA SER A 40 12.42 -18.84 3.42
C SER A 40 11.84 -20.25 3.23
N LYS A 41 11.23 -20.85 4.27
CA LYS A 41 10.54 -22.15 4.14
C LYS A 41 9.29 -22.09 3.26
N PHE A 42 8.69 -20.90 3.12
CA PHE A 42 7.54 -20.66 2.25
C PHE A 42 7.93 -20.10 0.88
N ASP A 43 9.23 -20.05 0.55
CA ASP A 43 9.77 -19.46 -0.69
C ASP A 43 9.34 -18.00 -0.92
N ILE A 44 9.03 -17.28 0.17
CA ILE A 44 8.63 -15.86 0.11
C ILE A 44 9.90 -15.03 0.00
N GLN A 45 10.23 -14.61 -1.22
CA GLN A 45 11.30 -13.64 -1.45
C GLN A 45 10.81 -12.24 -1.04
N LEU A 46 11.36 -11.69 0.05
CA LEU A 46 11.21 -10.29 0.41
C LEU A 46 12.06 -9.41 -0.54
N ASN A 47 11.70 -9.42 -1.82
CA ASN A 47 12.24 -8.46 -2.75
C ASN A 47 11.58 -7.12 -2.45
N ILE A 48 12.18 -6.34 -1.56
CA ILE A 48 11.81 -4.93 -1.30
C ILE A 48 12.26 -4.09 -2.50
N THR A 49 11.82 -4.47 -3.71
CA THR A 49 11.63 -3.49 -4.76
C THR A 49 10.51 -2.60 -4.25
N ASN A 50 10.71 -1.28 -4.28
CA ASN A 50 9.66 -0.29 -4.10
C ASN A 50 8.56 -0.53 -5.15
N SER A 51 7.73 -1.53 -4.91
CA SER A 51 6.53 -1.86 -5.66
C SER A 51 5.44 -0.94 -5.16
N TYR A 52 5.70 0.37 -5.22
CA TYR A 52 4.66 1.24 -5.70
C TYR A 52 4.38 0.69 -7.10
N ARG A 53 3.41 -0.24 -7.20
CA ARG A 53 2.65 -0.43 -8.42
C ARG A 53 1.92 0.89 -8.64
N PHE A 54 2.68 1.91 -9.02
CA PHE A 54 2.16 3.02 -9.78
C PHE A 54 1.45 2.31 -10.93
N LEU A 55 0.13 2.43 -10.98
CA LEU A 55 -0.66 1.97 -12.12
C LEU A 55 0.04 2.58 -13.32
N PHE A 56 0.86 1.76 -14.01
CA PHE A 56 1.74 2.25 -15.05
C PHE A 56 0.81 2.62 -16.19
N VAL A 57 0.46 3.89 -16.20
CA VAL A 57 -0.14 4.54 -17.35
C VAL A 57 0.98 4.52 -18.37
N GLU A 58 0.80 3.69 -19.40
CA GLU A 58 1.72 3.63 -20.51
C GLU A 58 1.84 5.02 -21.14
N LYS A 59 2.87 5.25 -21.97
CA LYS A 59 3.07 6.56 -22.63
C LYS A 59 1.86 7.06 -23.42
N ASN A 60 0.93 6.16 -23.76
CA ASN A 60 -0.34 6.43 -24.43
C ASN A 60 -1.44 6.98 -23.50
N GLY A 61 -1.21 7.11 -22.19
CA GLY A 61 -2.22 7.59 -21.24
C GLY A 61 -3.18 6.52 -20.73
N TYR A 62 -2.98 5.24 -21.09
CA TYR A 62 -3.84 4.13 -20.68
C TYR A 62 -3.14 3.14 -19.74
N PRO A 63 -3.87 2.50 -18.81
CA PRO A 63 -3.31 1.46 -17.95
C PRO A 63 -2.90 0.21 -18.75
N SER A 64 -1.86 -0.51 -18.32
CA SER A 64 -1.36 -1.71 -18.99
C SER A 64 -2.34 -2.89 -19.08
N TRP A 65 -3.39 -2.91 -18.24
CA TRP A 65 -4.47 -3.91 -18.32
C TRP A 65 -5.52 -3.56 -19.39
N PHE A 66 -5.48 -2.35 -19.94
CA PHE A 66 -6.43 -1.86 -20.92
C PHE A 66 -5.85 -1.96 -22.33
N SER A 67 -6.27 -3.00 -23.06
CA SER A 67 -5.73 -3.38 -24.37
C SER A 67 -5.76 -2.24 -25.39
N ALA A 68 -4.75 -2.22 -26.27
CA ALA A 68 -4.63 -1.26 -27.37
C ALA A 68 -5.86 -1.24 -28.29
N LYS A 69 -6.41 -2.42 -28.56
CA LYS A 69 -7.57 -2.57 -29.46
C LYS A 69 -8.84 -2.01 -28.83
N ASP A 70 -9.02 -2.22 -27.52
CA ASP A 70 -10.24 -1.84 -26.81
C ASP A 70 -10.31 -0.32 -26.63
N HIS A 71 -9.20 0.33 -26.26
CA HIS A 71 -9.20 1.79 -26.17
C HIS A 71 -9.30 2.46 -27.55
N HIS A 72 -8.77 1.83 -28.61
CA HIS A 72 -8.96 2.33 -29.97
C HIS A 72 -10.42 2.27 -30.42
N LEU A 73 -11.18 1.26 -29.99
CA LEU A 73 -12.62 1.20 -30.23
C LEU A 73 -13.35 2.33 -29.49
N LEU A 74 -13.02 2.59 -28.23
CA LEU A 74 -13.60 3.68 -27.46
C LEU A 74 -13.21 5.06 -27.98
N ALA A 75 -11.97 5.24 -28.47
CA ALA A 75 -11.50 6.51 -29.02
C ALA A 75 -12.19 6.89 -30.34
N ARG A 76 -12.73 5.90 -31.07
CA ARG A 76 -13.56 6.13 -32.27
C ARG A 76 -14.97 6.59 -31.93
N ILE A 77 -15.41 6.40 -30.69
CA ILE A 77 -16.70 6.88 -30.21
C ILE A 77 -16.49 8.34 -29.82
N ASP A 78 -17.31 9.22 -30.40
CA ASP A 78 -17.28 10.63 -30.07
C ASP A 78 -17.74 10.84 -28.61
N ASN A 79 -16.75 10.95 -27.72
CA ASN A 79 -16.97 11.11 -26.28
C ASN A 79 -17.77 12.37 -25.94
N SER A 80 -17.84 13.36 -26.84
CA SER A 80 -18.60 14.59 -26.61
C SER A 80 -20.11 14.40 -26.71
N ASN A 81 -20.57 13.35 -27.41
CA ASN A 81 -21.98 13.08 -27.68
C ASN A 81 -22.53 11.86 -26.92
N LEU A 82 -21.74 11.27 -26.02
CA LEU A 82 -22.18 10.15 -25.20
C LEU A 82 -23.09 10.64 -24.07
N LYS A 83 -24.38 10.27 -24.15
CA LYS A 83 -25.32 10.48 -23.07
C LYS A 83 -25.09 9.41 -21.99
N PRO A 84 -24.70 9.80 -20.75
CA PRO A 84 -24.55 8.83 -19.67
C PRO A 84 -25.93 8.31 -19.23
N ASN A 85 -26.04 7.00 -19.04
CA ASN A 85 -27.27 6.39 -18.52
C ASN A 85 -27.46 6.74 -17.03
N VAL A 86 -26.36 6.81 -16.29
CA VAL A 86 -26.34 7.10 -14.84
C VAL A 86 -25.13 7.97 -14.52
N VAL A 87 -25.32 8.97 -13.65
CA VAL A 87 -24.24 9.85 -13.15
C VAL A 87 -24.05 9.60 -11.66
N VAL A 88 -22.82 9.32 -11.25
CA VAL A 88 -22.47 9.12 -9.84
C VAL A 88 -21.75 10.35 -9.31
N ALA A 89 -22.26 10.94 -8.25
CA ALA A 89 -21.58 12.02 -7.55
C ALA A 89 -21.79 11.91 -6.03
N GLU A 90 -20.69 11.87 -5.29
CA GLU A 90 -20.69 11.75 -3.84
C GLU A 90 -21.40 12.94 -3.17
N ASN A 91 -21.22 14.14 -3.72
CA ASN A 91 -21.84 15.38 -3.26
C ASN A 91 -23.37 15.46 -3.53
N GLY A 92 -23.97 14.42 -4.12
CA GLY A 92 -25.40 14.36 -4.43
C GLY A 92 -25.82 15.17 -5.67
N SER A 93 -24.87 15.73 -6.42
CA SER A 93 -25.14 16.38 -7.72
C SER A 93 -25.44 15.38 -8.85
N GLY A 94 -25.31 14.08 -8.57
CA GLY A 94 -25.55 12.98 -9.49
C GLY A 94 -26.77 12.15 -9.08
N GLN A 95 -27.13 11.19 -9.92
CA GLN A 95 -28.24 10.27 -9.68
C GLN A 95 -27.94 9.31 -8.53
N LEU A 96 -26.67 8.90 -8.37
CA LEU A 96 -26.24 7.95 -7.34
C LEU A 96 -25.02 8.47 -6.57
N LYS A 97 -24.88 8.03 -5.31
CA LYS A 97 -23.79 8.46 -4.42
C LYS A 97 -22.55 7.58 -4.49
N THR A 98 -22.70 6.31 -4.84
CA THR A 98 -21.60 5.34 -4.85
C THR A 98 -21.57 4.51 -6.12
N VAL A 99 -20.36 4.15 -6.55
CA VAL A 99 -20.15 3.34 -7.75
C VAL A 99 -20.77 1.95 -7.61
N GLY A 100 -20.77 1.37 -6.40
CA GLY A 100 -21.39 0.07 -6.15
C GLY A 100 -22.89 0.05 -6.44
N VAL A 101 -23.61 1.14 -6.13
CA VAL A 101 -25.05 1.23 -6.43
C VAL A 101 -25.26 1.37 -7.94
N ALA A 102 -24.39 2.09 -8.64
CA ALA A 102 -24.46 2.21 -10.10
C ALA A 102 -24.28 0.87 -10.80
N LEU A 103 -23.39 0.01 -10.27
CA LEU A 103 -23.19 -1.33 -10.82
C LEU A 103 -24.43 -2.21 -10.68
N VAL A 104 -25.09 -2.16 -9.52
CA VAL A 104 -26.33 -2.89 -9.27
C VAL A 104 -27.45 -2.38 -10.17
N ASP A 105 -27.57 -1.06 -10.34
CA ASP A 105 -28.58 -0.46 -11.20
C ASP A 105 -28.37 -0.80 -12.69
N ALA A 106 -27.12 -0.80 -13.16
CA ALA A 106 -26.77 -1.22 -14.51
C ALA A 106 -27.18 -2.68 -14.80
N LEU A 107 -26.99 -3.58 -13.82
CA LEU A 107 -27.38 -4.99 -13.95
C LEU A 107 -28.90 -5.19 -13.94
N LYS A 108 -29.66 -4.35 -13.22
CA LYS A 108 -31.14 -4.38 -13.25
C LYS A 108 -31.71 -3.92 -14.58
N ASN A 109 -31.03 -2.98 -15.23
CA ASN A 109 -31.43 -2.45 -16.53
C ASN A 109 -30.88 -3.27 -17.72
N SER A 110 -29.96 -4.23 -17.48
CA SER A 110 -29.60 -5.23 -18.48
C SER A 110 -30.63 -6.36 -18.45
N ASN A 111 -31.51 -6.38 -19.45
CA ASN A 111 -32.40 -7.51 -19.67
C ASN A 111 -31.57 -8.69 -20.19
N ILE A 112 -30.98 -9.45 -19.27
CA ILE A 112 -30.41 -10.78 -19.51
C ILE A 112 -31.41 -11.80 -18.97
#